data_AF-A0A1A9NKG9-F1
#
_entry.id   AF-A0A1A9NKG9-F1
#
_cell.length_a   1.000
_cell.length_b   1.000
_cell.length_c   1.000
_cell.angle_alpha   90.00
_cell.angle_beta   90.00
_cell.angle_gamma   90.00
#
_symmetry.space_group_name_H-M   'P 1'
#
loop_
_entity.id
_entity.type
_entity.pdbx_description
1 polymer ?
#
loop_
_entity_poly.entity_id
_entity_poly.type
_entity_poly.pdbx_seq_one_letter_code
_entity_poly.pdbx_strand_id
1 'polypeptide(L)'
;MNHSLVRETENRRALQAAWLHRQQGNLTQAEGICQKILQLSPNQQDALHLLGSIALQQGNLEVATTLLQRAIKANPSNPEFHNNLGLAFHENGDLESAANHYRRALELAPDYANASFNLHALLINPTDMKPAIRQLQKTLNICPSDNETRYVLGVLCDYEDDIKRADEHFAVLEKGSRLDKARLDAWHYLKSSCKNLPPITGSGLQTFKLALDVAPDSGLVLEFGVRFGTSIRKISALVNEPVHGFDSFEGLPEVWHHEPKGSYTTKGELPCVPKNVELHVGWFENTLPKFLDEHKDFVRFINIDCDIYSSTKTVLNLLAPRIVPGSVIVFDEYIGNEHWREDEFKAFQEAVEKYGWSYEYICFSIFTKQVAVKIKTIGC
;
A
#
# COMPACT_ATOMS: atom_id res chain seq x y z
N MET A 1 -39.88 21.39 -20.17
CA MET A 1 -38.80 20.60 -20.80
C MET A 1 -37.41 21.23 -20.73
N ASN A 2 -37.24 22.53 -20.40
CA ASN A 2 -35.91 23.18 -20.41
C ASN A 2 -35.09 23.05 -19.11
N HIS A 3 -35.72 22.97 -17.94
CA HIS A 3 -34.98 22.99 -16.66
C HIS A 3 -34.16 21.71 -16.38
N SER A 4 -34.59 20.53 -16.85
CA SER A 4 -33.84 19.28 -16.66
C SER A 4 -32.58 19.25 -17.52
N LEU A 5 -32.67 19.67 -18.78
CA LEU A 5 -31.56 19.69 -19.73
C LEU A 5 -30.49 20.72 -19.34
N VAL A 6 -30.92 21.90 -18.86
CA VAL A 6 -30.02 22.93 -18.33
C VAL A 6 -29.30 22.39 -17.09
N ARG A 7 -30.03 21.76 -16.17
CA ARG A 7 -29.47 21.17 -14.94
C ARG A 7 -28.48 20.03 -15.22
N GLU A 8 -28.77 19.18 -16.20
CA GLU A 8 -27.84 18.12 -16.64
C GLU A 8 -26.56 18.71 -17.25
N THR A 9 -26.69 19.79 -18.02
CA THR A 9 -25.54 20.49 -18.62
C THR A 9 -24.69 21.18 -17.55
N GLU A 10 -25.32 21.82 -16.57
CA GLU A 10 -24.64 22.43 -15.42
C GLU A 10 -23.94 21.37 -14.56
N ASN A 11 -24.62 20.26 -14.25
CA ASN A 11 -24.04 19.13 -13.51
C ASN A 11 -22.81 18.56 -14.25
N ARG A 12 -22.88 18.42 -15.58
CA ARG A 12 -21.75 17.92 -16.38
C ARG A 12 -20.54 18.85 -16.31
N ARG A 13 -20.75 20.17 -16.40
CA ARG A 13 -19.66 21.16 -16.27
C ARG A 13 -19.08 21.17 -14.85
N ALA A 14 -19.94 21.11 -13.83
CA ALA A 14 -19.49 21.06 -12.44
C ALA A 14 -18.70 19.76 -12.16
N LEU A 15 -19.14 18.62 -12.68
CA LEU A 15 -18.38 17.37 -12.61
C LEU A 15 -16.99 17.49 -13.25
N GLN A 16 -16.90 18.03 -14.46
CA GLN A 16 -15.61 18.24 -15.13
C GLN A 16 -14.66 19.10 -14.30
N ALA A 17 -15.18 20.17 -13.68
CA ALA A 17 -14.40 21.00 -12.77
C ALA A 17 -13.95 20.22 -11.52
N ALA A 18 -14.82 19.40 -10.92
CA ALA A 18 -14.47 18.57 -9.77
C ALA A 18 -13.36 17.56 -10.10
N TRP A 19 -13.43 16.91 -11.27
CA TRP A 19 -12.39 16.01 -11.76
C TRP A 19 -11.06 16.73 -11.97
N LEU A 20 -11.07 17.94 -12.54
CA LEU A 20 -9.87 18.75 -12.73
C LEU A 20 -9.24 19.14 -11.38
N HIS A 21 -10.06 19.58 -10.41
CA HIS A 21 -9.57 19.87 -9.07
C HIS A 21 -8.93 18.64 -8.42
N ARG A 22 -9.55 17.46 -8.54
CA ARG A 22 -8.94 16.22 -8.04
C ARG A 22 -7.60 15.92 -8.72
N GLN A 23 -7.51 16.05 -10.04
CA GLN A 23 -6.24 15.84 -10.77
C GLN A 23 -5.13 16.81 -10.34
N GLN A 24 -5.49 18.01 -9.88
CA GLN A 24 -4.55 19.01 -9.35
C GLN A 24 -4.26 18.83 -7.85
N GLY A 25 -4.78 17.79 -7.19
CA GLY A 25 -4.64 17.58 -5.75
C GLY A 25 -5.52 18.51 -4.88
N ASN A 26 -6.38 19.31 -5.49
CA ASN A 26 -7.31 20.22 -4.82
C ASN A 26 -8.55 19.47 -4.31
N LEU A 27 -8.34 18.51 -3.40
CA LEU A 27 -9.37 17.56 -2.96
C LEU A 27 -10.57 18.26 -2.29
N THR A 28 -10.33 19.24 -1.42
CA THR A 28 -11.40 19.99 -0.74
C THR A 28 -12.31 20.74 -1.72
N GLN A 29 -11.74 21.31 -2.79
CA GLN A 29 -12.52 21.97 -3.83
C GLN A 29 -13.35 20.96 -4.64
N ALA A 30 -12.75 19.82 -4.99
CA ALA A 30 -13.45 18.73 -5.69
C ALA A 30 -14.63 18.21 -4.85
N GLU A 31 -14.40 17.94 -3.56
CA GLU A 31 -15.43 17.52 -2.61
C GLU A 31 -16.58 18.53 -2.51
N GLY A 32 -16.25 19.82 -2.33
CA GLY A 32 -17.25 20.87 -2.22
C GLY A 32 -18.12 21.01 -3.48
N ILE A 33 -17.56 20.78 -4.67
CA ILE A 33 -18.33 20.77 -5.92
C ILE A 33 -19.24 19.54 -5.97
N CYS A 34 -18.72 18.34 -5.66
CA CYS A 34 -19.54 17.13 -5.64
C CYS A 34 -20.69 17.22 -4.63
N GLN A 35 -20.45 17.76 -3.43
CA GLN A 35 -21.49 17.96 -2.43
C GLN A 35 -22.61 18.87 -2.94
N LYS A 36 -22.29 19.98 -3.63
CA LYS A 36 -23.29 20.85 -4.27
C LYS A 36 -24.09 20.12 -5.34
N ILE A 37 -23.43 19.29 -6.15
CA ILE A 37 -24.12 18.46 -7.14
C ILE A 37 -25.10 17.51 -6.45
N LEU A 38 -24.70 16.88 -5.35
CA LEU A 38 -25.54 15.92 -4.62
C LEU A 38 -26.68 16.58 -3.84
N GLN A 39 -26.55 17.84 -3.41
CA GLN A 39 -27.68 18.61 -2.85
C GLN A 39 -28.80 18.78 -3.88
N LEU A 40 -28.43 18.97 -5.15
CA LEU A 40 -29.38 19.11 -6.25
C LEU A 40 -29.85 17.73 -6.75
N SER A 41 -28.94 16.78 -6.88
CA SER A 41 -29.16 15.47 -7.49
C SER A 41 -28.56 14.37 -6.59
N PRO A 42 -29.29 13.91 -5.54
CA PRO A 42 -28.73 13.05 -4.49
C PRO A 42 -28.16 11.69 -4.93
N ASN A 43 -28.58 11.21 -6.10
CA ASN A 43 -28.15 9.94 -6.68
C ASN A 43 -27.31 10.15 -7.95
N GLN A 44 -26.67 11.31 -8.09
CA GLN A 44 -25.78 11.57 -9.23
C GLN A 44 -24.52 10.71 -9.07
N GLN A 45 -24.49 9.62 -9.83
CA GLN A 45 -23.49 8.55 -9.82
C GLN A 45 -22.02 9.00 -9.85
N ASP A 46 -21.66 9.93 -10.72
CA ASP A 46 -20.28 10.35 -10.95
C ASP A 46 -19.80 11.23 -9.79
N ALA A 47 -20.69 12.01 -9.18
CA ALA A 47 -20.35 12.79 -7.99
C ALA A 47 -20.22 11.89 -6.75
N LEU A 48 -21.08 10.88 -6.62
CA LEU A 48 -20.95 9.85 -5.58
C LEU A 48 -19.63 9.08 -5.74
N HIS A 49 -19.32 8.64 -6.95
CA HIS A 49 -18.10 7.94 -7.29
C HIS A 49 -16.86 8.79 -7.02
N LEU A 50 -16.85 10.05 -7.46
CA LEU A 50 -15.72 10.95 -7.25
C LEU A 50 -15.48 11.22 -5.75
N LEU A 51 -16.52 11.46 -4.96
CA LEU A 51 -16.37 11.57 -3.50
C LEU A 51 -15.90 10.26 -2.87
N GLY A 52 -16.40 9.11 -3.33
CA GLY A 52 -15.96 7.81 -2.85
C GLY A 52 -14.48 7.55 -3.15
N SER A 53 -14.01 7.95 -4.32
CA SER A 53 -12.60 7.86 -4.72
C SER A 53 -11.70 8.81 -3.92
N ILE A 54 -12.18 10.01 -3.61
CA ILE A 54 -11.45 10.94 -2.73
C ILE A 54 -11.39 10.39 -1.29
N ALA A 55 -12.49 9.87 -0.77
CA ALA A 55 -12.53 9.23 0.54
C ALA A 55 -11.57 8.03 0.61
N LEU A 56 -11.49 7.22 -0.46
CA LEU A 56 -10.53 6.13 -0.58
C LEU A 56 -9.09 6.64 -0.50
N GLN A 57 -8.77 7.70 -1.24
CA GLN A 57 -7.44 8.34 -1.24
C GLN A 57 -7.04 8.90 0.14
N GLN A 58 -8.02 9.32 0.95
CA GLN A 58 -7.82 9.79 2.32
C GLN A 58 -7.88 8.66 3.37
N GLY A 59 -8.00 7.40 2.95
CA GLY A 59 -8.14 6.27 3.87
C GLY A 59 -9.46 6.23 4.65
N ASN A 60 -10.46 7.03 4.27
CA ASN A 60 -11.81 7.03 4.82
C ASN A 60 -12.63 5.87 4.23
N LEU A 61 -12.21 4.64 4.51
CA LEU A 61 -12.67 3.42 3.82
C LEU A 61 -14.18 3.15 3.96
N GLU A 62 -14.78 3.42 5.13
CA GLU A 62 -16.21 3.25 5.36
C GLU A 62 -17.04 4.23 4.52
N VAL A 63 -16.61 5.49 4.47
CA VAL A 63 -17.22 6.55 3.66
C VAL A 63 -17.08 6.22 2.18
N ALA A 64 -15.89 5.79 1.75
CA ALA A 64 -15.62 5.35 0.39
C ALA A 64 -16.57 4.22 -0.04
N THR A 65 -16.63 3.15 0.77
CA THR A 65 -17.51 1.98 0.54
C THR A 65 -18.96 2.41 0.41
N THR A 66 -19.47 3.23 1.32
CA THR A 66 -20.85 3.72 1.31
C THR A 66 -21.18 4.52 0.04
N LEU A 67 -20.29 5.44 -0.34
CA LEU A 67 -20.49 6.29 -1.51
C LEU A 67 -20.42 5.50 -2.82
N LEU A 68 -19.46 4.56 -2.92
CA LEU A 68 -19.28 3.70 -4.10
C LEU A 68 -20.44 2.72 -4.27
N GLN A 69 -20.97 2.14 -3.18
CA GLN A 69 -22.19 1.33 -3.22
C GLN A 69 -23.40 2.14 -3.73
N ARG A 70 -23.53 3.41 -3.31
CA ARG A 70 -24.57 4.30 -3.83
C ARG A 70 -24.37 4.64 -5.31
N ALA A 71 -23.13 4.84 -5.75
CA ALA A 71 -22.82 5.05 -7.17
C ALA A 71 -23.21 3.84 -8.02
N ILE A 72 -22.87 2.62 -7.57
CA ILE A 72 -23.26 1.35 -8.22
C ILE A 72 -24.79 1.19 -8.23
N LYS A 73 -25.48 1.53 -7.14
CA LYS A 73 -26.95 1.50 -7.11
C LYS A 73 -27.57 2.44 -8.13
N ALA A 74 -26.96 3.60 -8.37
CA ALA A 74 -27.41 4.57 -9.37
C ALA A 74 -27.09 4.12 -10.81
N ASN A 75 -25.97 3.42 -11.02
CA ASN A 75 -25.63 2.79 -12.30
C ASN A 75 -24.78 1.52 -12.09
N PRO A 76 -25.41 0.34 -12.17
CA PRO A 76 -24.73 -0.93 -11.88
C PRO A 76 -23.88 -1.43 -13.05
N SER A 77 -23.88 -0.74 -14.19
CA SER A 77 -23.18 -1.17 -15.41
C SER A 77 -21.84 -0.45 -15.61
N ASN A 78 -21.43 0.43 -14.69
CA ASN A 78 -20.14 1.11 -14.79
C ASN A 78 -19.01 0.27 -14.15
N PRO A 79 -18.03 -0.23 -14.93
CA PRO A 79 -16.95 -1.07 -14.40
C PRO A 79 -16.02 -0.33 -13.44
N GLU A 80 -15.82 0.98 -13.61
CA GLU A 80 -14.94 1.79 -12.74
C GLU A 80 -15.46 1.84 -11.31
N PHE A 81 -16.79 1.90 -11.12
CA PHE A 81 -17.39 1.94 -9.80
C PHE A 81 -17.15 0.63 -9.04
N HIS A 82 -17.28 -0.49 -9.74
CA HIS A 82 -16.95 -1.81 -9.18
C HIS A 82 -15.46 -1.93 -8.87
N ASN A 83 -14.57 -1.47 -9.76
CA ASN A 83 -13.14 -1.47 -9.46
C ASN A 83 -12.78 -0.65 -8.23
N ASN A 84 -13.32 0.57 -8.10
CA ASN A 84 -13.01 1.42 -6.95
C ASN A 84 -13.62 0.88 -5.65
N LEU A 85 -14.79 0.23 -5.71
CA LEU A 85 -15.32 -0.49 -4.55
C LEU A 85 -14.44 -1.70 -4.20
N GLY A 86 -13.93 -2.41 -5.21
CA GLY A 86 -12.95 -3.48 -5.02
C GLY A 86 -11.67 -2.99 -4.33
N LEU A 87 -11.17 -1.81 -4.71
CA LEU A 87 -10.02 -1.17 -4.05
C LEU A 87 -10.33 -0.81 -2.59
N ALA A 88 -11.53 -0.27 -2.31
CA ALA A 88 -11.94 0.03 -0.94
C ALA A 88 -11.97 -1.23 -0.05
N PHE A 89 -12.50 -2.34 -0.56
CA PHE A 89 -12.46 -3.63 0.14
C PHE A 89 -11.05 -4.18 0.28
N HIS A 90 -10.21 -4.04 -0.74
CA HIS A 90 -8.79 -4.45 -0.68
C HIS A 90 -8.06 -3.70 0.43
N GLU A 91 -8.22 -2.37 0.51
CA GLU A 91 -7.60 -1.57 1.56
C GLU A 91 -8.18 -1.85 2.95
N ASN A 92 -9.44 -2.28 3.03
CA ASN A 92 -10.04 -2.71 4.29
C ASN A 92 -9.64 -4.14 4.70
N GLY A 93 -8.92 -4.88 3.85
CA GLY A 93 -8.53 -6.27 4.09
C GLY A 93 -9.61 -7.31 3.73
N ASP A 94 -10.76 -6.91 3.20
CA ASP A 94 -11.77 -7.84 2.68
C ASP A 94 -11.40 -8.24 1.24
N LEU A 95 -10.41 -9.12 1.13
CA LEU A 95 -9.85 -9.55 -0.16
C LEU A 95 -10.84 -10.34 -1.01
N GLU A 96 -11.80 -11.03 -0.40
CA GLU A 96 -12.82 -11.79 -1.12
C GLU A 96 -13.81 -10.85 -1.83
N SER A 97 -14.36 -9.88 -1.09
CA SER A 97 -15.23 -8.85 -1.68
C SER A 97 -14.50 -8.04 -2.75
N ALA A 98 -13.22 -7.72 -2.52
CA ALA A 98 -12.38 -7.04 -3.50
C ALA A 98 -12.29 -7.84 -4.82
N ALA A 99 -11.93 -9.13 -4.75
CA ALA A 99 -11.82 -9.98 -5.92
C ALA A 99 -13.15 -10.13 -6.68
N ASN A 100 -14.27 -10.24 -5.95
CA ASN A 100 -15.60 -10.31 -6.56
C ASN A 100 -15.95 -9.03 -7.34
N HIS A 101 -15.61 -7.87 -6.79
CA HIS A 101 -15.84 -6.60 -7.47
C HIS A 101 -14.92 -6.36 -8.68
N TYR A 102 -13.64 -6.78 -8.62
CA TYR A 102 -12.79 -6.74 -9.81
C TYR A 102 -13.28 -7.67 -10.92
N ARG A 103 -13.72 -8.89 -10.57
CA ARG A 103 -14.34 -9.80 -11.54
C ARG A 103 -15.60 -9.18 -12.15
N ARG A 104 -16.43 -8.53 -11.35
CA ARG A 104 -17.62 -7.83 -11.85
C ARG A 104 -17.28 -6.69 -12.81
N ALA A 105 -16.23 -5.92 -12.53
CA ALA A 105 -15.74 -4.91 -13.47
C ALA A 105 -15.30 -5.52 -14.80
N LEU A 106 -14.61 -6.66 -14.77
CA LEU A 106 -14.17 -7.41 -15.96
C LEU A 106 -15.32 -8.10 -16.71
N GLU A 107 -16.41 -8.47 -16.04
CA GLU A 107 -17.64 -8.95 -16.70
C GLU A 107 -18.31 -7.83 -17.50
N LEU A 108 -18.32 -6.61 -16.96
CA LEU A 108 -18.91 -5.43 -17.60
C LEU A 108 -18.04 -4.89 -18.74
N ALA A 109 -16.72 -4.93 -18.56
CA ALA A 109 -15.73 -4.50 -19.54
C ALA A 109 -14.51 -5.45 -19.51
N PRO A 110 -14.47 -6.47 -20.40
CA PRO A 110 -13.38 -7.45 -20.43
C PRO A 110 -11.98 -6.90 -20.69
N ASP A 111 -11.89 -5.70 -21.26
CA ASP A 111 -10.68 -4.94 -21.56
C ASP A 111 -10.36 -3.86 -20.50
N TYR A 112 -10.98 -3.93 -19.33
CA TYR A 112 -10.72 -2.98 -18.25
C TYR A 112 -9.41 -3.28 -17.51
N ALA A 113 -8.31 -2.73 -18.05
CA ALA A 113 -6.93 -2.97 -17.62
C ALA A 113 -6.72 -2.81 -16.10
N ASN A 114 -7.30 -1.77 -15.48
CA ASN A 114 -7.15 -1.52 -14.04
C ASN A 114 -7.70 -2.66 -13.18
N ALA A 115 -8.87 -3.22 -13.51
CA ALA A 115 -9.42 -4.35 -12.76
C ALA A 115 -8.64 -5.64 -13.01
N SER A 116 -8.10 -5.83 -14.21
CA SER A 116 -7.20 -6.96 -14.52
C SER A 116 -5.91 -6.87 -13.70
N PHE A 117 -5.31 -5.67 -13.64
CA PHE A 117 -4.16 -5.40 -12.79
C PHE A 117 -4.53 -5.63 -11.31
N ASN A 118 -5.55 -5.00 -10.75
CA ASN A 118 -5.87 -5.17 -9.33
C ASN A 118 -6.21 -6.63 -8.96
N LEU A 119 -6.88 -7.37 -9.85
CA LEU A 119 -7.20 -8.78 -9.64
C LEU A 119 -5.95 -9.68 -9.67
N HIS A 120 -4.90 -9.34 -10.44
CA HIS A 120 -3.69 -10.16 -10.49
C HIS A 120 -3.09 -10.35 -9.10
N ALA A 121 -3.07 -9.27 -8.31
CA ALA A 121 -2.45 -9.24 -7.00
C ALA A 121 -3.18 -10.21 -6.05
N LEU A 122 -4.52 -10.22 -6.06
CA LEU A 122 -5.32 -11.16 -5.27
C LEU A 122 -5.27 -12.61 -5.78
N LEU A 123 -4.75 -12.83 -6.98
CA LEU A 123 -4.54 -14.16 -7.56
C LEU A 123 -3.11 -14.67 -7.39
N ILE A 124 -2.21 -13.91 -6.76
CA ILE A 124 -0.87 -14.37 -6.43
C ILE A 124 -0.99 -15.54 -5.44
N ASN A 125 -0.50 -16.69 -5.86
CA ASN A 125 -0.42 -17.90 -5.08
C ASN A 125 0.91 -18.59 -5.41
N PRO A 126 1.86 -18.73 -4.46
CA PRO A 126 3.15 -19.38 -4.68
C PRO A 126 3.11 -20.81 -5.21
N THR A 127 1.95 -21.47 -5.18
CA THR A 127 1.76 -22.83 -5.73
C THR A 127 1.14 -22.85 -7.12
N ASP A 128 0.52 -21.76 -7.57
CA ASP A 128 -0.05 -21.61 -8.91
C ASP A 128 -0.14 -20.12 -9.31
N MET A 129 0.92 -19.61 -9.93
CA MET A 129 0.97 -18.22 -10.41
C MET A 129 0.24 -17.98 -11.74
N LYS A 130 -0.26 -19.04 -12.40
CA LYS A 130 -0.85 -18.94 -13.74
C LYS A 130 -2.07 -18.00 -13.80
N PRO A 131 -2.99 -17.97 -12.82
CA PRO A 131 -4.11 -17.04 -12.84
C PRO A 131 -3.66 -15.57 -12.77
N ALA A 132 -2.69 -15.25 -11.91
CA ALA A 132 -2.12 -13.90 -11.79
C ALA A 132 -1.41 -13.47 -13.08
N ILE A 133 -0.50 -14.32 -13.59
CA ILE A 133 0.22 -14.09 -14.84
C ILE A 133 -0.73 -13.84 -16.02
N ARG A 134 -1.86 -14.55 -16.08
CA ARG A 134 -2.88 -14.36 -17.13
C ARG A 134 -3.53 -12.98 -17.07
N GLN A 135 -3.80 -12.44 -15.88
CA GLN A 135 -4.37 -11.09 -15.77
C GLN A 135 -3.34 -10.02 -16.14
N LEU A 136 -2.09 -10.15 -15.72
CA LEU A 136 -1.01 -9.23 -16.13
C LEU A 136 -0.80 -9.22 -17.64
N GLN A 137 -0.85 -10.39 -18.29
CA GLN A 137 -0.80 -10.47 -19.76
C GLN A 137 -1.94 -9.71 -20.43
N LYS A 138 -3.17 -9.82 -19.92
CA LYS A 138 -4.30 -9.04 -20.44
C LYS A 138 -4.05 -7.55 -20.30
N THR A 139 -3.62 -7.11 -19.12
CA THR A 139 -3.29 -5.70 -18.85
C THR A 139 -2.23 -5.21 -19.83
N LEU A 140 -1.14 -5.95 -20.03
CA LEU A 140 -0.06 -5.58 -20.94
C LEU A 140 -0.47 -5.63 -22.43
N ASN A 141 -1.40 -6.50 -22.81
CA ASN A 141 -1.96 -6.52 -24.17
C ASN A 141 -2.80 -5.28 -24.46
N ILE A 142 -3.52 -4.76 -23.46
CA ILE A 142 -4.34 -3.54 -23.56
C ILE A 142 -3.44 -2.29 -23.52
N CYS A 143 -2.45 -2.29 -22.62
CA CYS A 143 -1.52 -1.18 -22.41
C CYS A 143 -0.06 -1.64 -22.54
N PRO A 144 0.50 -1.82 -23.76
CA PRO A 144 1.85 -2.34 -23.96
C PRO A 144 2.99 -1.48 -23.37
N SER A 145 2.74 -0.19 -23.16
CA SER A 145 3.68 0.75 -22.55
C SER A 145 3.65 0.77 -21.01
N ASP A 146 2.78 -0.02 -20.38
CA ASP A 146 2.72 -0.11 -18.92
C ASP A 146 3.92 -0.91 -18.37
N ASN A 147 4.95 -0.17 -17.99
CA ASN A 147 6.16 -0.74 -17.43
C ASN A 147 5.98 -1.31 -16.02
N GLU A 148 4.97 -0.88 -15.27
CA GLU A 148 4.67 -1.48 -13.97
C GLU A 148 4.13 -2.89 -14.14
N THR A 149 3.09 -3.06 -14.98
CA THR A 149 2.59 -4.39 -15.34
C THR A 149 3.69 -5.26 -15.95
N ARG A 150 4.52 -4.70 -16.82
CA ARG A 150 5.64 -5.42 -17.44
C ARG A 150 6.65 -5.90 -16.40
N TYR A 151 6.98 -5.07 -15.42
CA TYR A 151 7.89 -5.42 -14.34
C TYR A 151 7.34 -6.55 -13.48
N VAL A 152 6.10 -6.42 -12.99
CA VAL A 152 5.48 -7.47 -12.17
C VAL A 152 5.38 -8.77 -12.96
N LEU A 153 4.98 -8.73 -14.23
CA LEU A 153 4.91 -9.92 -15.08
C LEU A 153 6.28 -10.57 -15.28
N GLY A 154 7.33 -9.79 -15.53
CA GLY A 154 8.70 -10.29 -15.64
C GLY A 154 9.16 -10.99 -14.36
N VAL A 155 8.91 -10.38 -13.20
CA VAL A 155 9.23 -10.99 -11.90
C VAL A 155 8.47 -12.29 -11.67
N LEU A 156 7.16 -12.34 -11.93
CA LEU A 156 6.40 -13.58 -11.76
C LEU A 156 6.85 -14.69 -12.72
N CYS A 157 7.27 -14.36 -13.94
CA CYS A 157 7.83 -15.35 -14.86
C CYS A 157 9.18 -15.87 -14.35
N ASP A 158 10.05 -14.99 -13.88
CA ASP A 158 11.37 -15.37 -13.33
C ASP A 158 11.25 -16.19 -12.05
N TYR A 159 10.25 -15.87 -11.20
CA TYR A 159 9.94 -16.62 -9.99
C TYR A 159 9.47 -18.06 -10.27
N GLU A 160 8.78 -18.26 -11.39
CA GLU A 160 8.32 -19.58 -11.87
C GLU A 160 9.36 -20.28 -12.78
N ASP A 161 10.61 -19.81 -12.78
CA ASP A 161 11.71 -20.31 -13.63
C ASP A 161 11.44 -20.23 -15.16
N ASP A 162 10.48 -19.41 -15.62
CA ASP A 162 10.28 -19.06 -17.04
C ASP A 162 11.23 -17.92 -17.45
N ILE A 163 12.53 -18.21 -17.37
CA ILE A 163 13.62 -17.24 -17.55
C ILE A 163 13.54 -16.54 -18.91
N LYS A 164 13.25 -17.29 -19.97
CA LYS A 164 13.18 -16.73 -21.33
C LYS A 164 12.14 -15.61 -21.40
N ARG A 165 10.96 -15.84 -20.81
CA ARG A 165 9.89 -14.86 -20.84
C ARG A 165 10.19 -13.67 -19.93
N ALA A 166 10.79 -13.93 -18.77
CA ALA A 166 11.25 -12.86 -17.89
C ALA A 166 12.23 -11.92 -18.61
N ASP A 167 13.23 -12.47 -19.32
CA ASP A 167 14.24 -11.70 -20.05
C ASP A 167 13.63 -10.82 -21.15
N GLU A 168 12.58 -11.29 -21.84
CA GLU A 168 11.84 -10.47 -22.82
C GLU A 168 11.21 -9.22 -22.19
N HIS A 169 10.71 -9.34 -20.95
CA HIS A 169 10.16 -8.21 -20.20
C HIS A 169 11.27 -7.31 -19.64
N PHE A 170 12.32 -7.88 -19.05
CA PHE A 170 13.43 -7.16 -18.44
C PHE A 170 14.22 -6.35 -19.47
N ALA A 171 14.48 -6.89 -20.67
CA ALA A 171 15.21 -6.17 -21.73
C ALA A 171 14.55 -4.85 -22.18
N VAL A 172 13.23 -4.72 -22.01
CA VAL A 172 12.51 -3.45 -22.25
C VAL A 172 12.75 -2.48 -21.10
N LEU A 173 12.67 -2.96 -19.86
CA LEU A 173 12.82 -2.16 -18.64
C LEU A 173 14.27 -1.66 -18.45
N GLU A 174 15.28 -2.44 -18.86
CA GLU A 174 16.69 -2.03 -18.87
C GLU A 174 16.94 -0.79 -19.74
N LYS A 175 16.11 -0.58 -20.76
CA LYS A 175 16.16 0.59 -21.66
C LYS A 175 15.19 1.69 -21.23
N GLY A 176 14.45 1.47 -20.14
CA GLY A 176 13.42 2.36 -19.62
C GLY A 176 13.96 3.50 -18.77
N SER A 177 13.05 4.04 -17.95
CA SER A 177 13.29 5.11 -17.00
C SER A 177 14.27 4.70 -15.89
N ARG A 178 14.65 5.66 -15.03
CA ARG A 178 15.43 5.36 -13.83
C ARG A 178 14.66 4.43 -12.87
N LEU A 179 13.36 4.70 -12.68
CA LEU A 179 12.47 3.83 -11.92
C LEU A 179 12.44 2.39 -12.45
N ASP A 180 12.39 2.19 -13.77
CA ASP A 180 12.38 0.84 -14.36
C ASP A 180 13.65 0.07 -14.01
N LYS A 181 14.81 0.74 -14.11
CA LYS A 181 16.11 0.15 -13.77
C LYS A 181 16.24 -0.11 -12.27
N ALA A 182 15.73 0.79 -11.43
CA ALA A 182 15.73 0.63 -9.98
C ALA A 182 14.86 -0.57 -9.55
N ARG A 183 13.69 -0.76 -10.20
CA ARG A 183 12.83 -1.93 -10.01
C ARG A 183 13.54 -3.24 -10.38
N LEU A 184 14.23 -3.29 -11.53
CA LEU A 184 15.05 -4.45 -11.90
C LEU A 184 16.16 -4.73 -10.89
N ASP A 185 16.89 -3.69 -10.47
CA ASP A 185 17.95 -3.80 -9.46
C ASP A 185 17.41 -4.36 -8.13
N ALA A 186 16.23 -3.92 -7.68
CA ALA A 186 15.57 -4.46 -6.49
C ALA A 186 15.25 -5.95 -6.63
N TRP A 187 14.68 -6.38 -7.76
CA TRP A 187 14.41 -7.79 -8.03
C TRP A 187 15.69 -8.64 -8.05
N HIS A 188 16.72 -8.21 -8.78
CA HIS A 188 18.00 -8.92 -8.85
C HIS A 188 18.71 -8.98 -7.50
N TYR A 189 18.63 -7.92 -6.70
CA TYR A 189 19.15 -7.92 -5.34
C TYR A 189 18.45 -8.95 -4.46
N LEU A 190 17.10 -8.99 -4.44
CA LEU A 190 16.36 -9.97 -3.65
C LEU A 190 16.69 -11.41 -4.08
N LYS A 191 16.71 -11.67 -5.40
CA LYS A 191 17.05 -12.99 -5.95
C LYS A 191 18.45 -13.44 -5.58
N SER A 192 19.44 -12.55 -5.65
CA SER A 192 20.84 -12.88 -5.31
C SER A 192 21.10 -12.97 -3.81
N SER A 193 20.34 -12.25 -2.98
CA SER A 193 20.49 -12.23 -1.52
C SER A 193 19.83 -13.44 -0.84
N CYS A 194 18.93 -14.14 -1.54
CA CYS A 194 18.21 -15.28 -1.01
C CYS A 194 18.77 -16.60 -1.57
N LYS A 195 19.13 -17.54 -0.70
CA LYS A 195 19.47 -18.91 -1.15
C LYS A 195 18.27 -19.61 -1.78
N ASN A 196 17.10 -19.45 -1.16
CA ASN A 196 15.81 -19.87 -1.67
C ASN A 196 14.91 -18.62 -1.67
N LEU A 197 14.22 -18.36 -2.77
CA LEU A 197 13.31 -17.23 -2.84
C LEU A 197 12.15 -17.42 -1.85
N PRO A 198 11.87 -16.43 -0.98
CA PRO A 198 10.70 -16.46 -0.12
C PRO A 198 9.40 -16.30 -0.94
N PRO A 199 8.23 -16.64 -0.38
CA PRO A 199 6.94 -16.47 -1.06
C PRO A 199 6.65 -15.02 -1.45
N ILE A 200 6.06 -14.83 -2.65
CA ILE A 200 5.48 -13.56 -3.09
C ILE A 200 4.08 -13.41 -2.52
N THR A 201 3.76 -12.21 -2.03
CA THR A 201 2.40 -11.81 -1.61
C THR A 201 1.82 -10.77 -2.55
N GLY A 202 0.49 -10.73 -2.65
CA GLY A 202 -0.23 -9.78 -3.50
C GLY A 202 -1.03 -8.72 -2.75
N SER A 203 -1.01 -8.72 -1.42
CA SER A 203 -1.60 -7.65 -0.62
C SER A 203 -0.84 -7.44 0.67
N GLY A 204 -0.95 -6.24 1.24
CA GLY A 204 -0.34 -5.96 2.54
C GLY A 204 -0.90 -6.82 3.66
N LEU A 205 -2.20 -7.17 3.60
CA LEU A 205 -2.78 -8.10 4.58
C LEU A 205 -2.13 -9.49 4.51
N GLN A 206 -1.86 -10.01 3.31
CA GLN A 206 -1.15 -11.28 3.15
C GLN A 206 0.29 -11.20 3.68
N THR A 207 0.99 -10.09 3.41
CA THR A 207 2.34 -9.84 3.94
C THR A 207 2.34 -9.82 5.47
N PHE A 208 1.46 -9.03 6.09
CA PHE A 208 1.36 -8.95 7.54
C PHE A 208 0.99 -10.28 8.18
N LYS A 209 0.07 -11.03 7.57
CA LYS A 209 -0.30 -12.36 8.06
C LYS A 209 0.88 -13.32 8.08
N LEU A 210 1.60 -13.46 6.96
CA LEU A 210 2.78 -14.34 6.88
C LEU A 210 3.90 -13.90 7.84
N ALA A 211 4.09 -12.59 7.99
CA ALA A 211 5.08 -12.04 8.91
C ALA A 211 4.71 -12.32 10.38
N LEU A 212 3.45 -12.14 10.77
CA LEU A 212 2.96 -12.41 12.13
C LEU A 212 2.93 -13.91 12.45
N ASP A 213 2.60 -14.77 11.48
CA ASP A 213 2.57 -16.24 11.63
C ASP A 213 3.96 -16.82 12.02
N VAL A 214 5.05 -16.13 11.68
CA VAL A 214 6.42 -16.53 12.05
C VAL A 214 7.03 -15.73 13.19
N ALA A 215 6.33 -14.70 13.69
CA ALA A 215 6.76 -13.91 14.84
C ALA A 215 6.51 -14.67 16.16
N PRO A 216 7.25 -14.38 17.25
CA PRO A 216 6.98 -14.96 18.57
C PRO A 216 5.55 -14.72 19.02
N ASP A 217 4.91 -15.62 19.75
CA ASP A 217 3.48 -15.53 20.14
C ASP A 217 3.13 -14.35 21.07
N SER A 218 4.12 -13.70 21.67
CA SER A 218 3.93 -12.59 22.62
C SER A 218 5.03 -11.55 22.46
N GLY A 219 4.77 -10.31 22.87
CA GLY A 219 5.70 -9.19 22.78
C GLY A 219 5.03 -7.98 22.13
N LEU A 220 5.78 -6.89 21.98
CA LEU A 220 5.26 -5.65 21.43
C LEU A 220 4.98 -5.76 19.92
N VAL A 221 3.82 -5.24 19.49
CA VAL A 221 3.42 -5.08 18.09
C VAL A 221 3.38 -3.58 17.78
N LEU A 222 4.30 -3.14 16.93
CA LEU A 222 4.55 -1.71 16.70
C LEU A 222 4.34 -1.34 15.23
N GLU A 223 3.85 -0.13 14.98
CA GLU A 223 3.78 0.48 13.66
C GLU A 223 4.31 1.92 13.69
N PHE A 224 5.09 2.29 12.68
CA PHE A 224 5.65 3.63 12.52
C PHE A 224 5.21 4.19 11.18
N GLY A 225 4.63 5.40 11.19
CA GLY A 225 4.06 6.05 10.00
C GLY A 225 2.58 5.75 9.77
N VAL A 226 1.78 5.82 10.83
CA VAL A 226 0.35 5.42 10.81
C VAL A 226 -0.47 6.18 9.76
N ARG A 227 -0.28 7.49 9.63
CA ARG A 227 -1.00 8.41 8.73
C ARG A 227 -2.53 8.20 8.72
N PHE A 228 -3.07 7.49 7.74
CA PHE A 228 -4.52 7.21 7.62
C PHE A 228 -4.96 5.92 8.33
N GLY A 229 -4.04 5.19 8.96
CA GLY A 229 -4.27 3.97 9.72
C GLY A 229 -4.57 2.74 8.86
N THR A 230 -4.18 2.73 7.59
CA THR A 230 -4.48 1.62 6.67
C THR A 230 -3.76 0.34 7.09
N SER A 231 -2.46 0.43 7.35
CA SER A 231 -1.66 -0.72 7.80
C SER A 231 -2.02 -1.12 9.23
N ILE A 232 -2.19 -0.17 10.15
CA ILE A 232 -2.53 -0.47 11.56
C ILE A 232 -3.87 -1.18 11.74
N ARG A 233 -4.86 -0.86 10.89
CA ARG A 233 -6.13 -1.58 10.88
C ARG A 233 -5.96 -3.04 10.43
N LYS A 234 -5.13 -3.28 9.41
CA LYS A 234 -4.83 -4.65 8.92
C LYS A 234 -4.05 -5.44 9.97
N ILE A 235 -3.05 -4.83 10.61
CA ILE A 235 -2.23 -5.47 11.66
C ILE A 235 -3.07 -5.78 12.90
N SER A 236 -3.83 -4.80 13.40
CA SER A 236 -4.68 -4.98 14.59
C SER A 236 -5.81 -6.00 14.41
N ALA A 237 -6.25 -6.28 13.18
CA ALA A 237 -7.20 -7.35 12.90
C ALA A 237 -6.59 -8.76 12.94
N LEU A 238 -5.26 -8.86 12.89
CA LEU A 238 -4.52 -10.13 12.89
C LEU A 238 -4.00 -10.54 14.28
N VAL A 239 -4.09 -9.65 15.28
CA VAL A 239 -3.59 -9.88 16.64
C VAL A 239 -4.66 -9.54 17.68
N ASN A 240 -4.56 -10.12 18.88
CA ASN A 240 -5.49 -9.82 19.99
C ASN A 240 -4.89 -8.82 20.98
N GLU A 241 -3.58 -8.67 20.98
CA GLU A 241 -2.80 -7.80 21.84
C GLU A 241 -2.92 -6.32 21.40
N PRO A 242 -2.53 -5.39 22.28
CA PRO A 242 -2.40 -3.98 21.91
C PRO A 242 -1.42 -3.79 20.74
N VAL A 243 -1.82 -2.98 19.77
CA VAL A 243 -0.96 -2.51 18.67
C VAL A 243 -0.67 -1.04 18.90
N HIS A 244 0.60 -0.68 18.97
CA HIS A 244 1.01 0.70 19.23
C HIS A 244 1.50 1.37 17.95
N GLY A 245 0.78 2.40 17.52
CA GLY A 245 1.09 3.18 16.33
C GLY A 245 1.76 4.50 16.66
N PHE A 246 2.83 4.84 15.98
CA PHE A 246 3.59 6.08 16.15
C PHE A 246 3.51 6.92 14.90
N ASP A 247 3.14 8.20 15.05
CA ASP A 247 3.17 9.19 13.98
C ASP A 247 3.09 10.61 14.57
N SER A 248 3.69 11.60 13.90
CA SER A 248 3.50 13.01 14.24
C SER A 248 2.17 13.55 13.71
N PHE A 249 1.65 12.99 12.61
CA PHE A 249 0.53 13.50 11.80
C PHE A 249 0.80 14.90 11.20
N GLU A 250 2.03 15.40 11.34
CA GLU A 250 2.53 16.68 10.82
C GLU A 250 3.18 16.52 9.43
N GLY A 251 3.37 15.29 8.96
CA GLY A 251 4.02 14.96 7.70
C GLY A 251 5.54 14.80 7.84
N LEU A 252 6.24 14.74 6.70
CA LEU A 252 7.68 14.49 6.68
C LEU A 252 8.48 15.55 7.47
N PRO A 253 9.47 15.15 8.29
CA PRO A 253 10.29 16.08 9.08
C PRO A 253 11.28 16.88 8.21
N GLU A 254 11.60 16.37 7.02
CA GLU A 254 12.55 16.92 6.07
C GLU A 254 12.11 16.70 4.62
N VAL A 255 12.88 17.22 3.66
CA VAL A 255 12.64 16.99 2.22
C VAL A 255 13.02 15.55 1.89
N TRP A 256 12.17 14.86 1.15
CA TRP A 256 12.42 13.50 0.66
C TRP A 256 12.40 13.48 -0.86
N HIS A 257 13.59 13.45 -1.46
CA HIS A 257 13.76 13.56 -2.91
C HIS A 257 13.06 14.80 -3.49
N HIS A 258 11.92 14.62 -4.16
CA HIS A 258 11.12 15.70 -4.74
C HIS A 258 9.97 16.15 -3.82
N GLU A 259 9.69 15.39 -2.75
CA GLU A 259 8.62 15.67 -1.80
C GLU A 259 9.09 16.72 -0.76
N PRO A 260 8.40 17.86 -0.64
CA PRO A 260 8.78 18.89 0.31
C PRO A 260 8.52 18.43 1.76
N LYS A 261 9.21 19.07 2.70
CA LYS A 261 8.92 18.94 4.14
C LYS A 261 7.43 19.19 4.44
N GLY A 262 6.85 18.37 5.30
CA GLY A 262 5.43 18.41 5.64
C GLY A 262 4.51 17.68 4.65
N SER A 263 5.07 17.06 3.60
CA SER A 263 4.30 16.15 2.75
C SER A 263 3.73 14.98 3.57
N TYR A 264 2.65 14.39 3.08
CA TYR A 264 1.90 13.31 3.74
C TYR A 264 1.25 13.66 5.09
N THR A 265 1.24 14.94 5.48
CA THR A 265 0.50 15.42 6.66
C THR A 265 -1.01 15.12 6.59
N THR A 266 -1.60 14.74 7.72
CA THR A 266 -3.06 14.75 7.92
C THR A 266 -3.53 16.04 8.59
N LYS A 267 -2.63 17.03 8.74
CA LYS A 267 -2.85 18.28 9.47
C LYS A 267 -3.27 18.05 10.93
N GLY A 268 -2.76 16.98 11.53
CA GLY A 268 -3.09 16.57 12.89
C GLY A 268 -4.43 15.84 13.04
N GLU A 269 -5.15 15.56 11.95
CA GLU A 269 -6.35 14.73 12.01
C GLU A 269 -5.95 13.26 12.26
N LEU A 270 -6.43 12.71 13.37
CA LEU A 270 -6.14 11.33 13.74
C LEU A 270 -7.10 10.37 13.01
N PRO A 271 -6.60 9.23 12.50
CA PRO A 271 -7.45 8.23 11.88
C PRO A 271 -8.33 7.54 12.91
N CYS A 272 -9.50 7.07 12.48
CA CYS A 272 -10.28 6.13 13.28
C CYS A 272 -9.56 4.77 13.29
N VAL A 273 -9.30 4.25 14.50
CA VAL A 273 -8.59 2.99 14.72
C VAL A 273 -9.39 2.05 15.65
N PRO A 274 -9.19 0.72 15.53
CA PRO A 274 -9.82 -0.26 16.41
C PRO A 274 -9.45 -0.08 17.89
N LYS A 275 -10.25 -0.68 18.78
CA LYS A 275 -10.10 -0.50 20.24
C LYS A 275 -8.79 -1.05 20.82
N ASN A 276 -8.17 -2.02 20.16
CA ASN A 276 -6.87 -2.57 20.56
C ASN A 276 -5.69 -1.77 19.98
N VAL A 277 -5.94 -0.62 19.33
CA VAL A 277 -4.89 0.26 18.83
C VAL A 277 -4.72 1.45 19.77
N GLU A 278 -3.48 1.75 20.11
CA GLU A 278 -3.08 2.97 20.82
C GLU A 278 -2.18 3.82 19.93
N LEU A 279 -2.53 5.10 19.77
CA LEU A 279 -1.77 6.04 18.95
C LEU A 279 -0.90 6.94 19.84
N HIS A 280 0.40 6.94 19.53
CA HIS A 280 1.43 7.74 20.18
C HIS A 280 1.79 8.92 19.28
N VAL A 281 1.14 10.06 19.53
CA VAL A 281 1.24 11.26 18.70
C VAL A 281 2.53 12.04 18.99
N GLY A 282 3.37 12.20 17.97
CA GLY A 282 4.57 13.03 18.00
C GLY A 282 5.77 12.38 17.30
N TRP A 283 6.84 13.16 17.15
CA TRP A 283 8.08 12.69 16.52
C TRP A 283 8.70 11.50 17.27
N PHE A 284 9.23 10.54 16.52
CA PHE A 284 9.69 9.25 17.04
C PHE A 284 10.74 9.39 18.15
N GLU A 285 11.68 10.32 18.01
CA GLU A 285 12.72 10.62 19.00
C GLU A 285 12.17 11.15 20.34
N ASN A 286 10.92 11.63 20.36
CA ASN A 286 10.27 12.19 21.54
C ASN A 286 9.26 11.22 22.18
N THR A 287 8.55 10.44 21.36
CA THR A 287 7.48 9.54 21.81
C THR A 287 8.00 8.15 22.15
N LEU A 288 8.85 7.58 21.30
CA LEU A 288 9.31 6.20 21.44
C LEU A 288 10.14 5.95 22.70
N PRO A 289 11.08 6.83 23.13
CA PRO A 289 11.81 6.60 24.38
C PRO A 289 10.90 6.53 25.61
N LYS A 290 9.88 7.39 25.70
CA LYS A 290 8.91 7.39 26.80
C LYS A 290 8.10 6.11 26.81
N PHE A 291 7.63 5.68 25.63
CA PHE A 291 6.94 4.41 25.48
C PHE A 291 7.79 3.23 25.98
N LEU A 292 9.07 3.17 25.59
CA LEU A 292 10.01 2.12 26.00
C LEU A 292 10.41 2.17 27.49
N ASP A 293 10.20 3.33 28.14
CA ASP A 293 10.33 3.47 29.59
C ASP A 293 9.18 2.80 30.34
N GLU A 294 7.99 2.78 29.75
CA GLU A 294 6.77 2.17 30.32
C GLU A 294 6.60 0.71 29.89
N HIS A 295 7.08 0.34 28.69
CA HIS A 295 6.91 -0.98 28.08
C HIS A 295 8.25 -1.71 28.00
N LYS A 296 8.42 -2.73 28.85
CA LYS A 296 9.69 -3.47 29.01
C LYS A 296 9.78 -4.74 28.17
N ASP A 297 8.68 -5.16 27.55
CA ASP A 297 8.65 -6.34 26.70
C ASP A 297 9.56 -6.20 25.48
N PHE A 298 10.02 -7.34 24.96
CA PHE A 298 10.71 -7.39 23.69
C PHE A 298 9.73 -7.15 22.54
N VAL A 299 10.25 -6.77 21.38
CA VAL A 299 9.44 -6.52 20.20
C VAL A 299 9.27 -7.80 19.41
N ARG A 300 8.03 -8.27 19.23
CA ARG A 300 7.75 -9.44 18.38
C ARG A 300 7.59 -9.05 16.91
N PHE A 301 7.00 -7.88 16.65
CA PHE A 301 6.63 -7.43 15.30
C PHE A 301 6.75 -5.91 15.17
N ILE A 302 7.29 -5.46 14.04
CA ILE A 302 7.36 -4.05 13.66
C ILE A 302 6.88 -3.90 12.21
N ASN A 303 6.00 -2.94 11.96
CA ASN A 303 5.82 -2.36 10.63
C ASN A 303 6.53 -1.01 10.56
N ILE A 304 7.47 -0.87 9.64
CA ILE A 304 8.20 0.36 9.33
C ILE A 304 7.58 0.92 8.04
N ASP A 305 6.88 2.05 8.15
CA ASP A 305 6.34 2.84 7.04
C ASP A 305 6.79 4.29 7.23
N CYS A 306 8.10 4.48 7.38
CA CYS A 306 8.69 5.76 7.78
C CYS A 306 8.99 6.68 6.59
N ASP A 307 8.87 6.16 5.36
CA ASP A 307 9.27 6.71 4.07
C ASP A 307 10.79 6.97 3.94
N ILE A 308 11.40 7.60 4.95
CA ILE A 308 12.73 8.20 4.85
C ILE A 308 13.77 7.49 5.71
N TYR A 309 15.03 7.61 5.28
CA TYR A 309 16.19 7.05 5.97
C TYR A 309 16.32 7.50 7.44
N SER A 310 16.21 8.80 7.73
CA SER A 310 16.49 9.38 9.05
C SER A 310 15.50 8.90 10.12
N SER A 311 14.21 8.90 9.77
CA SER A 311 13.12 8.34 10.58
C SER A 311 13.32 6.85 10.85
N THR A 312 13.55 6.06 9.81
CA THR A 312 13.78 4.60 9.93
C THR A 312 14.98 4.29 10.83
N LYS A 313 16.10 5.01 10.62
CA LYS A 313 17.31 4.88 11.43
C LYS A 313 17.06 5.22 12.90
N THR A 314 16.25 6.23 13.17
CA THR A 314 15.88 6.63 14.54
C THR A 314 15.10 5.51 15.23
N VAL A 315 14.07 4.98 14.58
CA VAL A 315 13.25 3.87 15.09
C VAL A 315 14.11 2.63 15.37
N LEU A 316 14.90 2.18 14.38
CA LEU A 316 15.74 0.99 14.53
C LEU A 316 16.78 1.14 15.64
N ASN A 317 17.40 2.32 15.78
CA ASN A 317 18.38 2.55 16.85
C ASN A 317 17.75 2.51 18.24
N LEU A 318 16.55 3.09 18.41
CA LEU A 318 15.85 3.13 19.68
C LEU A 318 15.28 1.74 20.06
N LEU A 319 14.81 0.97 19.08
CA LEU A 319 14.30 -0.38 19.29
C LEU A 319 15.38 -1.46 19.39
N ALA A 320 16.62 -1.18 18.98
CA ALA A 320 17.68 -2.19 18.97
C ALA A 320 17.84 -2.98 20.29
N PRO A 321 17.75 -2.37 21.49
CA PRO A 321 17.80 -3.11 22.76
C PRO A 321 16.58 -4.02 23.05
N ARG A 322 15.52 -3.95 22.23
CA ARG A 322 14.29 -4.75 22.35
C ARG A 322 14.08 -5.71 21.19
N ILE A 323 14.85 -5.58 20.12
CA ILE A 323 14.88 -6.53 19.01
C ILE A 323 15.66 -7.76 19.47
N VAL A 324 15.07 -8.94 19.29
CA VAL A 324 15.60 -10.22 19.74
C VAL A 324 15.58 -11.24 18.60
N PRO A 325 16.33 -12.35 18.67
CA PRO A 325 16.13 -13.48 17.77
C PRO A 325 14.66 -13.90 17.74
N GLY A 326 14.07 -13.90 16.54
CA GLY A 326 12.66 -14.14 16.34
C GLY A 326 11.86 -12.91 15.97
N SER A 327 12.26 -11.69 16.36
CA SER A 327 11.58 -10.44 15.99
C SER A 327 11.42 -10.35 14.46
N VAL A 328 10.22 -9.96 14.03
CA VAL A 328 9.89 -9.77 12.62
C VAL A 328 9.71 -8.29 12.31
N ILE A 329 10.31 -7.84 11.20
CA ILE A 329 10.22 -6.46 10.73
C ILE A 329 9.65 -6.50 9.32
N VAL A 330 8.55 -5.79 9.11
CA VAL A 330 7.99 -5.51 7.79
C VAL A 330 8.33 -4.07 7.44
N PHE A 331 8.80 -3.87 6.23
CA PHE A 331 9.08 -2.56 5.66
C PHE A 331 8.07 -2.29 4.54
N ASP A 332 7.42 -1.13 4.58
CA ASP A 332 6.59 -0.61 3.49
C ASP A 332 7.46 0.20 2.53
N GLU A 333 7.27 -0.02 1.23
CA GLU A 333 8.11 0.59 0.19
C GLU A 333 9.64 0.29 0.26
N TYR A 334 10.05 -0.82 0.87
CA TYR A 334 11.46 -1.27 0.98
C TYR A 334 12.17 -1.45 -0.38
N ILE A 335 11.39 -1.78 -1.42
CA ILE A 335 11.87 -2.04 -2.79
C ILE A 335 11.04 -1.27 -3.81
N GLY A 336 11.50 -1.21 -5.06
CA GLY A 336 10.65 -0.82 -6.20
C GLY A 336 10.43 0.68 -6.39
N ASN A 337 10.89 1.53 -5.46
CA ASN A 337 11.05 2.98 -5.65
C ASN A 337 12.39 3.31 -6.33
N GLU A 338 12.49 4.48 -6.97
CA GLU A 338 13.71 4.89 -7.70
C GLU A 338 14.95 4.93 -6.79
N HIS A 339 14.77 5.39 -5.55
CA HIS A 339 15.83 5.56 -4.54
C HIS A 339 15.78 4.49 -3.45
N TRP A 340 15.21 3.31 -3.72
CA TRP A 340 14.97 2.28 -2.70
C TRP A 340 16.21 1.90 -1.88
N ARG A 341 17.42 2.02 -2.44
CA ARG A 341 18.70 1.77 -1.75
C ARG A 341 19.15 2.87 -0.79
N GLU A 342 18.51 4.03 -0.77
CA GLU A 342 18.94 5.22 -0.05
C GLU A 342 18.12 5.46 1.23
N ASP A 343 16.90 4.92 1.28
CA ASP A 343 15.90 5.17 2.31
C ASP A 343 15.88 4.05 3.38
N GLU A 344 14.76 3.37 3.57
CA GLU A 344 14.59 2.35 4.61
C GLU A 344 15.56 1.18 4.47
N PHE A 345 15.85 0.77 3.22
CA PHE A 345 16.85 -0.25 2.93
C PHE A 345 18.19 0.09 3.58
N LYS A 346 18.68 1.31 3.34
CA LYS A 346 19.97 1.76 3.84
C LYS A 346 20.00 1.79 5.36
N ALA A 347 18.95 2.35 5.97
CA ALA A 347 18.82 2.42 7.42
C ALA A 347 18.84 1.01 8.05
N PHE A 348 18.15 0.04 7.44
CA PHE A 348 18.16 -1.34 7.90
C PHE A 348 19.52 -2.02 7.74
N GLN A 349 20.18 -1.90 6.57
CA GLN A 349 21.50 -2.51 6.37
C GLN A 349 22.56 -1.92 7.33
N GLU A 350 22.52 -0.62 7.61
CA GLU A 350 23.38 -0.01 8.63
C GLU A 350 23.07 -0.52 10.04
N ALA A 351 21.81 -0.73 10.39
CA ALA A 351 21.42 -1.31 11.68
C ALA A 351 21.89 -2.76 11.82
N VAL A 352 21.75 -3.56 10.75
CA VAL A 352 22.27 -4.93 10.66
C VAL A 352 23.76 -4.98 10.96
N GLU A 353 24.55 -4.12 10.32
CA GLU A 353 25.99 -4.05 10.55
C GLU A 353 26.31 -3.56 11.98
N LYS A 354 25.69 -2.47 12.41
CA LYS A 354 25.95 -1.83 13.72
C LYS A 354 25.64 -2.74 14.91
N TYR A 355 24.54 -3.48 14.83
CA TYR A 355 24.04 -4.32 15.93
C TYR A 355 24.34 -5.81 15.71
N GLY A 356 25.10 -6.15 14.67
CA GLY A 356 25.47 -7.53 14.34
C GLY A 356 24.28 -8.43 14.08
N TRP A 357 23.17 -7.90 13.56
CA TRP A 357 21.99 -8.73 13.28
C TRP A 357 22.27 -9.63 12.08
N SER A 358 21.84 -10.87 12.15
CA SER A 358 21.57 -11.67 10.96
C SER A 358 20.08 -11.84 10.81
N TYR A 359 19.61 -11.95 9.57
CA TYR A 359 18.18 -12.04 9.26
C TYR A 359 17.92 -12.98 8.09
N GLU A 360 16.67 -13.41 7.95
CA GLU A 360 16.16 -14.10 6.77
C GLU A 360 14.95 -13.35 6.21
N TYR A 361 14.80 -13.34 4.88
CA TYR A 361 13.60 -12.84 4.23
C TYR A 361 12.47 -13.86 4.38
N ILE A 362 11.30 -13.41 4.83
CA ILE A 362 10.12 -14.23 5.08
C ILE A 362 9.17 -14.22 3.90
N CYS A 363 8.88 -13.02 3.36
CA CYS A 363 8.08 -12.82 2.16
C CYS A 363 8.35 -11.42 1.60
N PHE A 364 7.93 -11.19 0.36
CA PHE A 364 7.94 -9.86 -0.24
C PHE A 364 6.73 -9.69 -1.16
N SER A 365 6.35 -8.44 -1.40
CA SER A 365 5.39 -8.08 -2.43
C SER A 365 6.05 -7.12 -3.41
N ILE A 366 6.02 -7.46 -4.69
CA ILE A 366 6.35 -6.49 -5.73
C ILE A 366 5.20 -5.50 -5.96
N PHE A 367 3.96 -5.92 -5.65
CA PHE A 367 2.76 -5.10 -5.81
C PHE A 367 2.66 -4.02 -4.72
N THR A 368 2.77 -4.39 -3.44
CA THR A 368 2.78 -3.43 -2.33
C THR A 368 4.17 -2.93 -1.98
N LYS A 369 5.22 -3.38 -2.68
CA LYS A 369 6.63 -3.04 -2.43
C LYS A 369 7.16 -3.43 -1.04
N GLN A 370 6.40 -4.22 -0.29
CA GLN A 370 6.74 -4.60 1.08
C GLN A 370 7.74 -5.75 1.13
N VAL A 371 8.56 -5.76 2.17
CA VAL A 371 9.45 -6.88 2.50
C VAL A 371 9.37 -7.19 3.98
N ALA A 372 9.21 -8.48 4.31
CA ALA A 372 9.24 -8.97 5.68
C ALA A 372 10.54 -9.74 5.94
N VAL A 373 11.21 -9.42 7.05
CA VAL A 373 12.43 -10.09 7.52
C VAL A 373 12.27 -10.58 8.95
N LYS A 374 12.94 -11.67 9.29
CA LYS A 374 13.02 -12.21 10.65
C LYS A 374 14.46 -12.19 11.15
N ILE A 375 14.68 -11.61 12.32
CA ILE A 375 15.99 -11.59 12.97
C ILE A 375 16.34 -13.01 13.45
N LYS A 376 17.50 -13.53 13.07
CA LYS A 376 18.00 -14.87 13.40
C LYS A 376 18.94 -14.86 14.58
N THR A 377 19.92 -13.96 14.56
CA THR A 377 20.93 -13.82 15.61
C THR A 377 21.28 -12.36 15.79
N ILE A 378 21.86 -12.04 16.94
CA ILE A 378 22.40 -10.72 17.28
C ILE A 378 23.86 -10.96 17.67
N GLY A 379 24.77 -10.18 17.10
CA GLY A 379 26.20 -10.24 17.38
C GLY A 379 26.48 -9.83 18.82
N CYS A 380 27.32 -10.59 19.51
CA CYS A 380 27.78 -10.29 20.87
C CYS A 380 28.75 -9.10 20.89
#